data_AF-A0A834SKA8-F1
#
_entry.id   AF-A0A834SKA8-F1
#
_cell.length_a   1.000
_cell.length_b   1.000
_cell.length_c   1.000
_cell.angle_alpha   90.00
_cell.angle_beta   90.00
_cell.angle_gamma   90.00
#
_symmetry.space_group_name_H-M   'P 1'
#
loop_
_entity.id
_entity.type
_entity.pdbx_description
1 polymer ?
#
loop_
_entity_poly.entity_id
_entity_poly.type
_entity_poly.pdbx_seq_one_letter_code
_entity_poly.pdbx_strand_id
1 'polypeptide(L)'
;MVSWSEKELVFVFGVLGNIVSFLVFLAPLPTMYRIWKKKSSEGFESIPYVVALLSAMLLVYYGFLKNHAILILTINAIGCTIELAYLIFYFIYAPRPQKISTLVLLGVFNIGGFAFTLLITNFIVTSSYRLHTLGWICAIFNIAVFAAPLTIMRRVIKTKSVKYMPFSLSLFLTLCATMWFFYGLFDKDYYIMVPNVLGFVFGVAQMMLYMIYKDTQPQSECSAPPQSHHSSHDVHLHNQL
;
A
#
# COMPACT_ATOMS: atom_id res chain seq x y z
N MET A 1 35.58 -7.81 20.35
CA MET A 1 34.13 -7.61 20.20
C MET A 1 33.95 -6.29 19.48
N VAL A 2 33.51 -6.27 18.22
CA VAL A 2 33.36 -5.02 17.46
C VAL A 2 32.16 -4.27 18.04
N SER A 3 32.37 -3.12 18.69
CA SER A 3 31.25 -2.28 19.17
C SER A 3 30.84 -1.32 18.06
N TRP A 4 29.66 -1.52 17.50
CA TRP A 4 29.10 -0.63 16.49
C TRP A 4 28.58 0.66 17.14
N SER A 5 28.85 1.81 16.52
CA SER A 5 28.27 3.10 16.93
C SER A 5 26.82 3.25 16.44
N GLU A 6 26.02 4.08 17.13
CA GLU A 6 24.64 4.39 16.71
C GLU A 6 24.59 4.87 15.24
N LYS A 7 25.55 5.69 14.80
CA LYS A 7 25.62 6.21 13.43
C LYS A 7 25.87 5.13 12.38
N GLU A 8 26.73 4.16 12.69
CA GLU A 8 26.98 3.02 11.80
C GLU A 8 25.73 2.15 11.70
N LEU A 9 25.01 1.93 12.81
CA LEU A 9 23.76 1.18 12.82
C LEU A 9 22.68 1.89 12.01
N VAL A 10 22.51 3.22 12.16
CA VAL A 10 21.59 4.02 11.33
C VAL A 10 21.91 3.86 9.84
N PHE A 11 23.20 3.91 9.47
CA PHE A 11 23.61 3.72 8.08
C PHE A 11 23.30 2.30 7.57
N VAL A 12 23.69 1.26 8.32
CA VAL A 12 23.46 -0.15 7.94
C VAL A 12 21.96 -0.43 7.76
N PHE A 13 21.14 -0.10 8.76
CA PHE A 13 19.70 -0.33 8.69
C PHE A 13 19.02 0.55 7.64
N GLY A 14 19.51 1.76 7.39
CA GLY A 14 18.97 2.62 6.34
C GLY A 14 19.30 2.10 4.93
N VAL A 15 20.50 1.55 4.70
CA VAL A 15 20.87 0.90 3.43
C VAL A 15 20.04 -0.38 3.22
N LEU A 16 19.93 -1.23 4.23
CA LEU A 16 19.08 -2.43 4.17
C LEU A 16 17.61 -2.06 3.94
N GLY A 17 17.13 -1.03 4.64
CA GLY A 17 15.78 -0.48 4.46
C GLY A 17 15.55 -0.02 3.02
N ASN A 18 16.49 0.71 2.43
CA ASN A 18 16.43 1.13 1.02
C ASN A 18 16.32 -0.07 0.07
N ILE A 19 17.16 -1.09 0.24
CA ILE A 19 17.16 -2.28 -0.62
C ILE A 19 15.82 -3.01 -0.53
N VAL A 20 15.34 -3.29 0.68
CA VAL A 20 14.08 -4.04 0.87
C VAL A 20 12.88 -3.21 0.42
N SER A 21 12.83 -1.92 0.73
CA SER A 21 11.76 -1.03 0.26
C SER A 21 11.71 -0.95 -1.26
N PHE A 22 12.86 -0.93 -1.95
CA PHE A 22 12.89 -0.97 -3.41
C PHE A 22 12.23 -2.24 -3.95
N LEU A 23 12.53 -3.40 -3.36
CA LEU A 23 11.88 -4.67 -3.72
C LEU A 23 10.36 -4.64 -3.46
N VAL A 24 9.94 -4.04 -2.34
CA VAL A 24 8.52 -3.85 -2.02
C VAL A 24 7.83 -2.95 -3.06
N PHE A 25 8.47 -1.86 -3.50
CA PHE A 25 7.94 -1.00 -4.55
C PHE A 25 7.78 -1.72 -5.89
N LEU A 26 8.56 -2.77 -6.17
CA LEU A 26 8.40 -3.58 -7.38
C LEU A 26 7.27 -4.63 -7.28
N ALA A 27 6.68 -4.83 -6.10
CA ALA A 27 5.63 -5.83 -5.88
C ALA A 27 4.41 -5.71 -6.83
N PRO A 28 3.97 -4.51 -7.25
CA PRO A 28 2.85 -4.38 -8.19
C PRO A 28 3.17 -4.71 -9.66
N LEU A 29 4.42 -4.98 -10.04
CA LEU A 29 4.79 -5.29 -11.43
C LEU A 29 3.95 -6.41 -12.08
N PRO A 30 3.66 -7.55 -11.40
CA PRO A 30 2.82 -8.60 -11.98
C PRO A 30 1.39 -8.12 -12.25
N THR A 31 0.85 -7.24 -11.38
CA THR A 31 -0.47 -6.62 -11.56
C THR A 31 -0.47 -5.69 -12.77
N MET A 32 0.56 -4.84 -12.91
CA MET A 32 0.72 -3.96 -14.07
C MET A 32 0.82 -4.75 -15.37
N TYR A 33 1.60 -5.84 -15.38
CA TYR A 33 1.70 -6.73 -16.54
C TYR A 33 0.34 -7.34 -16.92
N ARG A 34 -0.50 -7.70 -15.94
CA ARG A 34 -1.85 -8.20 -16.22
C ARG A 34 -2.75 -7.12 -16.83
N ILE A 35 -2.75 -5.92 -16.28
CA ILE A 35 -3.51 -4.76 -16.82
C ILE A 35 -3.09 -4.48 -18.27
N TRP A 36 -1.79 -4.52 -18.55
CA TRP A 36 -1.24 -4.34 -19.87
C TRP A 36 -1.72 -5.39 -20.88
N LYS A 37 -1.65 -6.67 -20.49
CA LYS A 37 -2.03 -7.79 -21.34
C LYS A 37 -3.53 -7.79 -21.64
N LYS A 38 -4.34 -7.37 -20.67
CA LYS A 38 -5.81 -7.36 -20.78
C LYS A 38 -6.38 -6.05 -21.32
N LYS A 39 -5.56 -4.98 -21.42
CA LYS A 39 -5.99 -3.63 -21.85
C LYS A 39 -7.22 -3.13 -21.07
N SER A 40 -7.31 -3.53 -19.79
CA SER A 40 -8.38 -3.20 -18.87
C SER A 40 -7.83 -3.30 -17.45
N SER A 41 -8.42 -2.53 -16.52
CA SER A 41 -7.99 -2.56 -15.12
C SER A 41 -8.42 -3.84 -14.39
N GLU A 42 -9.27 -4.70 -14.97
CA GLU A 42 -9.68 -5.99 -14.39
C GLU A 42 -10.21 -5.88 -12.93
N GLY A 43 -10.77 -4.72 -12.57
CA GLY A 43 -11.23 -4.44 -11.21
C GLY A 43 -10.13 -4.05 -10.21
N PHE A 44 -8.86 -3.98 -10.62
CA PHE A 44 -7.82 -3.34 -9.82
C PHE A 44 -8.08 -1.84 -9.73
N GLU A 45 -7.89 -1.29 -8.53
CA GLU A 45 -8.07 0.14 -8.24
C GLU A 45 -6.73 0.87 -8.21
N SER A 46 -6.76 2.17 -8.47
CA SER A 46 -5.57 3.02 -8.42
C SER A 46 -5.26 3.58 -7.03
N ILE A 47 -6.21 3.46 -6.08
CA ILE A 47 -6.09 3.99 -4.70
C ILE A 47 -4.76 3.62 -4.04
N PRO A 48 -4.26 2.36 -4.10
CA PRO A 48 -3.00 2.00 -3.45
C PRO A 48 -1.81 2.83 -3.94
N TYR A 49 -1.73 3.07 -5.26
CA TYR A 49 -0.63 3.85 -5.87
C TYR A 49 -0.75 5.34 -5.57
N VAL A 50 -1.98 5.89 -5.56
CA VAL A 50 -2.24 7.29 -5.19
C VAL A 50 -1.83 7.55 -3.73
N VAL A 51 -2.20 6.64 -2.82
CA VAL A 51 -1.90 6.75 -1.39
C VAL A 51 -0.41 6.54 -1.13
N ALA A 52 0.23 5.57 -1.80
CA ALA A 52 1.67 5.35 -1.70
C ALA A 52 2.47 6.55 -2.20
N LEU A 53 2.05 7.18 -3.31
CA LEU A 53 2.68 8.40 -3.82
C LEU A 53 2.61 9.54 -2.80
N LEU A 54 1.44 9.77 -2.17
CA LEU A 54 1.31 10.81 -1.15
C LEU A 54 2.18 10.52 0.07
N SER A 55 2.22 9.27 0.55
CA SER A 55 3.10 8.86 1.67
C SER A 55 4.56 9.16 1.34
N ALA A 56 5.01 8.77 0.14
CA ALA A 56 6.38 9.00 -0.32
C ALA A 56 6.69 10.50 -0.45
N MET A 57 5.77 11.32 -0.98
CA MET A 57 5.94 12.77 -1.06
C MET A 57 6.07 13.42 0.33
N LEU A 58 5.24 13.00 1.30
CA LEU A 58 5.32 13.46 2.69
C LEU A 58 6.66 13.10 3.33
N LEU A 59 7.15 11.87 3.11
CA LEU A 59 8.43 11.40 3.63
C LEU A 59 9.64 12.04 2.93
N VAL A 60 9.54 12.39 1.64
CA VAL A 60 10.52 13.23 0.95
C VAL A 60 10.59 14.60 1.61
N TYR A 61 9.44 15.23 1.88
CA TYR A 61 9.40 16.52 2.55
C TYR A 61 9.97 16.44 3.97
N TYR A 62 9.63 15.38 4.71
CA TYR A 62 10.17 15.11 6.04
C TYR A 62 11.69 14.94 6.02
N GLY A 63 12.21 14.09 5.11
CA GLY A 63 13.63 13.86 4.95
C GLY A 63 14.41 15.09 4.49
N PHE A 64 13.77 15.98 3.71
CA PHE A 64 14.39 17.25 3.31
C PHE A 64 14.53 18.24 4.48
N LEU A 65 13.53 18.29 5.37
CA LEU A 65 13.59 19.15 6.56
C LEU A 65 14.46 18.58 7.69
N LYS A 66 14.59 17.26 7.76
CA LYS A 66 15.37 16.59 8.80
C LYS A 66 16.85 16.58 8.43
N ASN A 67 17.70 17.07 9.33
CA ASN A 67 19.15 16.97 9.18
C ASN A 67 19.58 15.50 9.10
N HIS A 68 20.50 15.19 8.17
CA HIS A 68 21.10 13.86 7.99
C HIS A 68 20.13 12.70 7.63
N ALA A 69 18.95 12.99 7.08
CA ALA A 69 17.96 11.97 6.70
C ALA A 69 18.06 11.49 5.23
N ILE A 70 19.27 11.45 4.65
CA ILE A 70 19.48 11.14 3.23
C ILE A 70 18.92 9.77 2.82
N LEU A 71 18.96 8.79 3.72
CA LEU A 71 18.46 7.42 3.46
C LEU A 71 16.92 7.37 3.38
N ILE A 72 16.21 8.20 4.15
CA ILE A 72 14.76 8.37 4.03
C ILE A 72 14.43 9.12 2.74
N LEU A 73 15.16 10.18 2.44
CA LEU A 73 14.92 11.01 1.26
C LEU A 73 15.07 10.21 -0.04
N THR A 74 16.15 9.44 -0.16
CA THR A 74 16.49 8.67 -1.36
C THR A 74 15.45 7.60 -1.69
N ILE A 75 15.09 6.75 -0.72
CA ILE A 75 14.11 5.68 -0.98
C ILE A 75 12.74 6.23 -1.34
N ASN A 76 12.30 7.31 -0.71
CA ASN A 76 10.98 7.88 -0.97
C ASN A 76 10.97 8.68 -2.28
N ALA A 77 12.09 9.29 -2.69
CA ALA A 77 12.21 9.88 -4.02
C ALA A 77 12.14 8.82 -5.14
N ILE A 78 12.78 7.66 -4.92
CA ILE A 78 12.64 6.50 -5.82
C ILE A 78 11.19 6.00 -5.82
N GLY A 79 10.58 5.87 -4.64
CA GLY A 79 9.17 5.49 -4.47
C GLY A 79 8.23 6.42 -5.23
N CYS A 80 8.37 7.74 -5.10
CA CYS A 80 7.59 8.72 -5.87
C CYS A 80 7.70 8.48 -7.38
N THR A 81 8.90 8.17 -7.86
CA THR A 81 9.15 7.92 -9.30
C THR A 81 8.46 6.64 -9.76
N ILE A 82 8.56 5.55 -8.98
CA ILE A 82 7.93 4.26 -9.28
C ILE A 82 6.40 4.37 -9.24
N GLU A 83 5.84 4.97 -8.19
CA GLU A 83 4.39 5.13 -8.03
C GLU A 83 3.80 6.04 -9.10
N LEU A 84 4.50 7.11 -9.47
CA LEU A 84 4.08 7.95 -10.59
C LEU A 84 4.10 7.17 -11.91
N ALA A 85 5.13 6.35 -12.16
CA ALA A 85 5.18 5.50 -13.34
C ALA A 85 4.02 4.49 -13.37
N TYR A 86 3.67 3.88 -12.23
CA TYR A 86 2.51 3.00 -12.12
C TYR A 86 1.19 3.71 -12.38
N LEU A 87 1.03 4.93 -11.87
CA LEU A 87 -0.18 5.72 -12.12
C LEU A 87 -0.30 6.12 -13.59
N ILE A 88 0.79 6.54 -14.24
CA ILE A 88 0.81 6.82 -15.68
C ILE A 88 0.42 5.56 -16.46
N PHE A 89 1.02 4.43 -16.11
CA PHE A 89 0.73 3.15 -16.75
C PHE A 89 -0.73 2.73 -16.60
N TYR A 90 -1.24 2.78 -15.37
CA TYR A 90 -2.64 2.50 -15.06
C TYR A 90 -3.56 3.44 -15.84
N PHE A 91 -3.23 4.73 -15.92
CA PHE A 91 -4.02 5.73 -16.62
C PHE A 91 -4.07 5.48 -18.14
N ILE A 92 -3.02 4.94 -18.76
CA ILE A 92 -3.03 4.59 -20.19
C ILE A 92 -4.06 3.49 -20.46
N TYR A 93 -4.05 2.42 -19.67
CA TYR A 93 -4.81 1.19 -19.96
C TYR A 93 -6.16 1.05 -19.24
N ALA A 94 -6.43 1.83 -18.20
CA ALA A 94 -7.68 1.73 -17.46
C ALA A 94 -8.88 2.24 -18.30
N PRO A 95 -10.11 1.75 -18.07
CA PRO A 95 -11.30 2.31 -18.70
C PRO A 95 -11.62 3.74 -18.19
N ARG A 96 -12.37 4.51 -18.98
CA ARG A 96 -12.72 5.92 -18.69
C ARG A 96 -13.20 6.19 -17.26
N PRO A 97 -14.15 5.43 -16.67
CA PRO A 97 -14.61 5.72 -15.30
C PRO A 97 -13.49 5.58 -14.26
N GLN A 98 -12.62 4.56 -14.37
CA GLN A 98 -11.47 4.42 -13.47
C GLN A 98 -10.44 5.53 -13.67
N LYS A 99 -10.26 6.04 -14.91
CA LYS A 99 -9.38 7.20 -15.15
C LYS A 99 -9.87 8.45 -14.42
N ILE A 100 -11.18 8.75 -14.51
CA ILE A 100 -11.77 9.90 -13.82
C ILE A 100 -11.63 9.76 -12.31
N SER A 101 -11.94 8.58 -11.76
CA SER A 101 -11.73 8.29 -10.34
C SER A 101 -10.26 8.50 -9.93
N THR A 102 -9.31 8.03 -10.74
CA THR A 102 -7.87 8.23 -10.48
C THR A 102 -7.48 9.72 -10.48
N LEU A 103 -8.00 10.52 -11.41
CA LEU A 103 -7.72 11.97 -11.46
C LEU A 103 -8.29 12.70 -10.24
N VAL A 104 -9.51 12.35 -9.81
CA VAL A 104 -10.11 12.92 -8.59
C VAL A 104 -9.26 12.57 -7.37
N LEU A 105 -8.85 11.31 -7.25
CA LEU A 105 -8.01 10.85 -6.15
C LEU A 105 -6.64 11.54 -6.14
N LEU A 106 -6.00 11.70 -7.31
CA LEU A 106 -4.75 12.46 -7.44
C LEU A 106 -4.93 13.93 -7.04
N GLY A 107 -5.99 14.58 -7.51
CA GLY A 107 -6.31 15.96 -7.18
C GLY A 107 -6.55 16.16 -5.68
N VAL A 108 -7.32 15.27 -5.06
CA VAL A 108 -7.65 15.37 -3.62
C VAL A 108 -6.46 15.02 -2.74
N PHE A 109 -5.86 13.85 -2.94
CA PHE A 109 -4.80 13.36 -2.05
C PHE A 109 -3.44 13.98 -2.35
N ASN A 110 -2.96 13.89 -3.61
CA ASN A 110 -1.59 14.25 -3.94
C ASN A 110 -1.41 15.76 -4.14
N ILE A 111 -2.34 16.42 -4.82
CA ILE A 111 -2.27 17.88 -5.00
C ILE A 111 -2.82 18.58 -3.75
N GLY A 112 -4.09 18.32 -3.41
CA GLY A 112 -4.79 18.96 -2.30
C GLY A 112 -4.16 18.65 -0.94
N GLY A 113 -4.02 17.35 -0.60
CA GLY A 113 -3.47 16.92 0.68
C GLY A 113 -2.02 17.35 0.91
N PHE A 114 -1.17 17.27 -0.12
CA PHE A 114 0.21 17.74 -0.02
C PHE A 114 0.29 19.27 0.07
N ALA A 115 -0.45 20.00 -0.77
CA ALA A 115 -0.49 21.46 -0.71
C ALA A 115 -1.01 21.96 0.65
N PHE A 116 -2.05 21.32 1.19
CA PHE A 116 -2.56 21.62 2.53
C PHE A 116 -1.48 21.39 3.60
N THR A 117 -0.73 20.29 3.50
CA THR A 117 0.39 20.02 4.41
C THR A 117 1.46 21.11 4.31
N LEU A 118 1.85 21.52 3.09
CA LEU A 118 2.81 22.62 2.89
C LEU A 118 2.31 23.94 3.45
N LEU A 119 1.03 24.27 3.26
CA LEU A 119 0.44 25.51 3.76
C LEU A 119 0.45 25.56 5.29
N ILE A 120 -0.01 24.49 5.95
CA ILE A 120 0.01 24.41 7.42
C ILE A 120 1.45 24.52 7.94
N THR A 121 2.35 23.71 7.40
CA THR A 121 3.72 23.59 7.94
C THR A 121 4.57 24.83 7.71
N ASN A 122 4.36 25.60 6.63
CA ASN A 122 5.19 26.77 6.32
C ASN A 122 4.56 28.11 6.72
N PHE A 123 3.23 28.21 6.80
CA PHE A 123 2.56 29.49 7.06
C PHE A 123 1.83 29.55 8.40
N ILE A 124 1.48 28.40 9.00
CA ILE A 124 0.75 28.36 10.29
C ILE A 124 1.68 27.94 11.42
N VAL A 125 2.47 26.89 11.21
CA VAL A 125 3.35 26.31 12.23
C VAL A 125 4.64 27.13 12.32
N THR A 126 5.05 27.48 13.54
CA THR A 126 6.35 28.12 13.79
C THR A 126 7.50 27.21 13.37
N SER A 127 8.57 27.78 12.80
CA SER A 127 9.71 27.03 12.25
C SER A 127 10.31 25.98 13.20
N SER A 128 10.31 26.22 14.52
CA SER A 128 10.80 25.27 15.54
C SER A 128 9.98 23.99 15.65
N TYR A 129 8.67 24.05 15.38
CA TYR A 129 7.76 22.91 15.47
C TYR A 129 7.48 22.24 14.12
N ARG A 130 7.93 22.84 13.01
CA ARG A 130 7.64 22.38 11.65
C ARG A 130 8.00 20.91 11.41
N LEU A 131 9.19 20.50 11.83
CA LEU A 131 9.66 19.11 11.69
C LEU A 131 8.79 18.13 12.50
N HIS A 132 8.43 18.51 13.73
CA HIS A 132 7.61 17.69 14.62
C HIS A 132 6.18 17.52 14.10
N THR A 133 5.56 18.61 13.62
CA THR A 133 4.23 18.55 13.02
C THR A 133 4.22 17.67 11.77
N LEU A 134 5.21 17.85 10.88
CA LEU A 134 5.31 17.03 9.68
C LEU A 134 5.58 15.55 10.00
N GLY A 135 6.42 15.28 10.99
CA GLY A 135 6.67 13.92 11.48
C GLY A 135 5.40 13.22 11.95
N TRP A 136 4.56 13.91 12.73
CA TRP A 136 3.27 13.36 13.17
C TRP A 136 2.30 13.14 12.00
N ILE A 137 2.23 14.06 11.03
CA ILE A 137 1.42 13.87 9.82
C ILE A 137 1.87 12.62 9.07
N CYS A 138 3.18 12.44 8.85
CA CYS A 138 3.74 11.26 8.20
C CYS A 138 3.40 9.98 8.98
N ALA A 139 3.57 9.99 10.31
CA ALA A 139 3.30 8.83 11.15
C ALA A 139 1.82 8.44 11.11
N ILE A 140 0.89 9.39 11.26
CA ILE A 140 -0.56 9.12 11.20
C ILE A 140 -0.93 8.54 9.83
N PHE A 141 -0.41 9.12 8.74
CA PHE A 141 -0.68 8.63 7.40
C PHE A 141 -0.16 7.21 7.19
N ASN A 142 1.08 6.93 7.64
CA ASN A 142 1.69 5.60 7.57
C ASN A 142 0.98 4.57 8.47
N ILE A 143 0.30 4.99 9.53
CA ILE A 143 -0.55 4.11 10.33
C ILE A 143 -1.87 3.84 9.60
N ALA A 144 -2.47 4.87 9.00
CA ALA A 144 -3.75 4.76 8.30
C ALA A 144 -3.71 3.77 7.12
N VAL A 145 -2.57 3.64 6.43
CA VAL A 145 -2.42 2.68 5.32
C VAL A 145 -2.54 1.23 5.76
N PHE A 146 -2.39 0.92 7.05
CA PHE A 146 -2.60 -0.44 7.56
C PHE A 146 -4.08 -0.89 7.56
N ALA A 147 -5.02 0.01 7.27
CA ALA A 147 -6.43 -0.36 7.06
C ALA A 147 -6.60 -1.39 5.92
N ALA A 148 -5.79 -1.29 4.86
CA ALA A 148 -5.81 -2.23 3.74
C ALA A 148 -5.38 -3.65 4.16
N PRO A 149 -4.18 -3.88 4.72
CA PRO A 149 -3.77 -5.22 5.17
C PRO A 149 -4.70 -5.79 6.25
N LEU A 150 -5.26 -4.97 7.15
CA LEU A 150 -6.25 -5.43 8.13
C LEU A 150 -7.54 -5.95 7.45
N THR A 151 -8.00 -5.26 6.40
CA THR A 151 -9.14 -5.70 5.60
C THR A 151 -8.86 -7.02 4.89
N ILE A 152 -7.63 -7.20 4.37
CA ILE A 152 -7.21 -8.47 3.75
C ILE A 152 -7.13 -9.59 4.79
N MET A 153 -6.57 -9.35 5.98
CA MET A 153 -6.56 -10.33 7.08
C MET A 153 -7.98 -10.77 7.46
N ARG A 154 -8.89 -9.81 7.61
CA ARG A 154 -10.32 -10.10 7.88
C ARG A 154 -10.93 -10.95 6.77
N ARG A 155 -10.59 -10.67 5.50
CA ARG A 155 -11.05 -11.46 4.36
C ARG A 155 -10.52 -12.89 4.43
N VAL A 156 -9.23 -13.09 4.68
CA VAL A 156 -8.62 -14.44 4.83
C VAL A 156 -9.32 -15.25 5.91
N ILE A 157 -9.60 -14.65 7.08
CA ILE A 157 -10.29 -15.34 8.19
C ILE A 157 -11.71 -15.76 7.80
N LYS A 158 -12.44 -14.89 7.07
CA LYS A 158 -13.81 -15.16 6.62
C LYS A 158 -13.87 -16.18 5.50
N THR A 159 -13.04 -16.03 4.47
CA THR A 159 -13.06 -16.87 3.27
C THR A 159 -12.19 -18.12 3.39
N LYS A 160 -11.44 -18.25 4.49
CA LYS A 160 -10.50 -19.36 4.74
C LYS A 160 -9.52 -19.59 3.58
N SER A 161 -9.15 -18.50 2.89
CA SER A 161 -8.35 -18.55 1.66
C SER A 161 -7.33 -17.43 1.62
N VAL A 162 -6.09 -17.78 1.30
CA VAL A 162 -4.93 -16.87 1.24
C VAL A 162 -4.69 -16.28 -0.16
N LYS A 163 -5.65 -16.43 -1.09
CA LYS A 163 -5.51 -16.01 -2.51
C LYS A 163 -5.05 -14.55 -2.69
N TYR A 164 -5.44 -13.65 -1.78
CA TYR A 164 -5.13 -12.22 -1.83
C TYR A 164 -4.03 -11.78 -0.86
N MET A 165 -3.36 -12.73 -0.20
CA MET A 165 -2.29 -12.48 0.77
C MET A 165 -1.10 -13.38 0.45
N PRO A 166 -0.24 -13.03 -0.52
CA PRO A 166 0.92 -13.83 -0.85
C PRO A 166 1.97 -13.75 0.27
N PHE A 167 2.49 -14.91 0.68
CA PHE A 167 3.47 -15.01 1.77
C PHE A 167 4.72 -14.13 1.55
N SER A 168 5.28 -14.14 0.34
CA SER A 168 6.48 -13.37 0.03
C SER A 168 6.29 -11.88 0.26
N LEU A 169 5.12 -11.31 -0.10
CA LEU A 169 4.83 -9.90 0.11
C LEU A 169 4.80 -9.58 1.61
N SER A 170 4.13 -10.41 2.41
CA SER A 170 4.09 -10.23 3.87
C SER A 170 5.48 -10.36 4.50
N LEU A 171 6.33 -11.27 4.01
CA LEU A 171 7.71 -11.40 4.45
C LEU A 171 8.53 -10.14 4.14
N PHE A 172 8.52 -9.67 2.88
CA PHE A 172 9.27 -8.47 2.48
C PHE A 172 8.77 -7.21 3.18
N LEU A 173 7.46 -7.07 3.40
CA LEU A 173 6.90 -5.98 4.21
C LEU A 173 7.35 -6.05 5.67
N THR A 174 7.41 -7.25 6.26
CA THR A 174 7.90 -7.43 7.64
C THR A 174 9.38 -7.09 7.74
N LEU A 175 10.21 -7.52 6.79
CA LEU A 175 11.62 -7.17 6.72
C LEU A 175 11.81 -5.66 6.55
N CYS A 176 11.04 -5.05 5.66
CA CYS A 176 11.03 -3.59 5.44
C CYS A 176 10.72 -2.86 6.76
N ALA A 177 9.64 -3.24 7.43
CA ALA A 177 9.24 -2.66 8.71
C ALA A 177 10.31 -2.85 9.79
N THR A 178 10.96 -4.02 9.83
CA THR A 178 12.05 -4.29 10.76
C THR A 178 13.25 -3.37 10.52
N MET A 179 13.67 -3.19 9.26
CA MET A 179 14.81 -2.33 8.92
C MET A 179 14.53 -0.88 9.30
N TRP A 180 13.34 -0.36 8.96
CA TRP A 180 12.98 1.03 9.26
C TRP A 180 12.66 1.26 10.74
N PHE A 181 12.19 0.23 11.46
CA PHE A 181 12.09 0.28 12.92
C PHE A 181 13.47 0.49 13.56
N PHE A 182 14.46 -0.34 13.22
CA PHE A 182 15.80 -0.20 13.78
C PHE A 182 16.48 1.10 13.33
N TYR A 183 16.30 1.51 12.07
CA TYR A 183 16.72 2.83 11.61
C TYR A 183 16.17 3.93 12.53
N GLY A 184 14.85 3.96 12.75
CA GLY A 184 14.21 4.97 13.59
C GLY A 184 14.62 4.88 15.06
N LEU A 185 14.84 3.67 15.58
CA LEU A 185 15.31 3.45 16.95
C LEU A 185 16.69 4.06 17.18
N PHE A 186 17.66 3.76 16.30
CA PHE A 186 19.03 4.27 16.44
C PHE A 186 19.17 5.75 16.07
N ASP A 187 18.33 6.25 15.17
CA ASP A 187 18.24 7.67 14.80
C ASP A 187 17.38 8.49 15.79
N LYS A 188 16.80 7.84 16.82
CA LYS A 188 15.89 8.42 17.83
C LYS A 188 14.70 9.14 17.19
N ASP A 189 14.23 8.59 16.07
CA ASP A 189 13.11 9.08 15.27
C ASP A 189 11.85 8.28 15.52
N TYR A 190 11.04 8.77 16.45
CA TYR A 190 9.75 8.15 16.80
C TYR A 190 8.75 8.16 15.64
N TYR A 191 8.85 9.11 14.71
CA TYR A 191 7.93 9.25 13.58
C TYR A 191 8.10 8.13 12.56
N ILE A 192 9.33 7.65 12.41
CA ILE A 192 9.66 6.48 11.59
C ILE A 192 9.51 5.20 12.39
N MET A 193 9.96 5.18 13.65
CA MET A 193 9.93 3.98 14.48
C MET A 193 8.50 3.46 14.73
N VAL A 194 7.57 4.32 15.17
CA VAL A 194 6.24 3.90 15.66
C VAL A 194 5.39 3.22 14.57
N PRO A 195 5.22 3.78 13.35
CA PRO A 195 4.47 3.10 12.29
C PRO A 195 5.08 1.76 11.90
N ASN A 196 6.41 1.64 11.97
CA ASN A 196 7.12 0.41 11.62
C ASN A 196 6.97 -0.70 12.68
N VAL A 197 6.74 -0.36 13.95
CA VAL A 197 6.32 -1.36 14.96
C VAL A 197 5.00 -2.00 14.55
N LEU A 198 4.00 -1.19 14.16
CA LEU A 198 2.72 -1.72 13.69
C LEU A 198 2.88 -2.52 12.40
N GLY A 199 3.72 -2.06 11.47
CA GLY A 199 4.05 -2.78 10.24
C GLY A 199 4.63 -4.16 10.52
N PHE A 200 5.54 -4.26 11.49
CA PHE A 200 6.10 -5.54 11.93
C PHE A 200 5.01 -6.46 12.51
N VAL A 201 4.19 -5.95 13.44
CA VAL A 201 3.10 -6.72 14.06
C VAL A 201 2.12 -7.25 13.02
N PHE A 202 1.67 -6.39 12.10
CA PHE A 202 0.76 -6.81 11.03
C PHE A 202 1.42 -7.79 10.07
N GLY A 203 2.69 -7.58 9.69
CA GLY A 203 3.42 -8.48 8.82
C GLY A 203 3.57 -9.88 9.41
N VAL A 204 3.93 -9.98 10.70
CA VAL A 204 3.97 -11.27 11.43
C VAL A 204 2.58 -11.90 11.49
N ALA A 205 1.54 -11.12 11.83
CA ALA A 205 0.17 -11.64 11.87
C ALA A 205 -0.30 -12.15 10.50
N GLN A 206 0.05 -11.48 9.40
CA GLN A 206 -0.23 -11.94 8.04
C GLN A 206 0.48 -13.27 7.73
N MET A 207 1.76 -13.40 8.08
CA MET A 207 2.50 -14.65 7.88
C MET A 207 1.92 -15.81 8.71
N MET A 208 1.52 -15.55 9.96
CA MET A 208 0.84 -16.55 10.79
C MET A 208 -0.51 -16.99 10.18
N LEU A 209 -1.35 -16.04 9.76
CA LEU A 209 -2.61 -16.35 9.09
C LEU A 209 -2.40 -17.13 7.79
N TYR A 210 -1.37 -16.79 7.02
CA TYR A 210 -1.01 -17.54 5.83
C TYR A 210 -0.73 -19.01 6.16
N MET A 211 0.11 -19.27 7.16
CA MET A 211 0.48 -20.63 7.57
C MET A 211 -0.71 -21.45 8.09
N ILE A 212 -1.68 -20.80 8.74
CA ILE A 212 -2.89 -21.47 9.24
C ILE A 212 -3.84 -21.84 8.09
N TYR A 213 -4.01 -20.95 7.09
CA TYR A 213 -5.05 -21.10 6.07
C TYR A 213 -4.54 -21.58 4.69
N LYS A 214 -3.24 -21.75 4.49
CA LYS A 214 -2.67 -22.15 3.17
C LYS A 214 -3.21 -23.49 2.64
N ASP A 215 -3.53 -24.42 3.54
CA ASP A 215 -3.99 -25.78 3.20
C ASP A 215 -5.51 -25.95 3.39
N THR A 216 -6.23 -24.88 3.70
CA THR A 216 -7.69 -24.94 3.87
C THR A 216 -8.36 -24.87 2.50
N GLN A 217 -9.23 -25.83 2.20
CA GLN A 217 -10.03 -25.77 0.97
C GLN A 217 -11.01 -24.58 1.05
N PRO A 218 -11.12 -23.73 0.01
CA PRO A 218 -12.06 -22.62 0.01
C PRO A 218 -13.48 -23.17 0.16
N GLN A 219 -14.25 -22.68 1.13
CA GLN A 219 -15.69 -22.87 1.08
C GLN A 219 -16.19 -22.19 -0.19
N SER A 220 -16.74 -22.98 -1.12
CA SER A 220 -17.44 -22.50 -2.30
C SER A 220 -18.39 -21.38 -1.90
N GLU A 221 -18.24 -20.20 -2.52
CA GLU A 221 -19.25 -19.14 -2.45
C GLU A 221 -20.60 -19.79 -2.72
N CYS A 222 -21.49 -19.71 -1.72
CA CYS A 222 -22.78 -20.36 -1.70
C CYS A 222 -23.48 -20.18 -3.04
N SER A 223 -23.74 -21.30 -3.69
CA SER A 223 -24.49 -21.46 -4.93
C SER A 223 -25.72 -20.56 -4.91
N ALA A 224 -25.80 -19.63 -5.86
CA ALA A 224 -27.09 -19.09 -6.27
C ALA A 224 -28.00 -20.28 -6.66
N PRO A 225 -29.27 -20.30 -6.25
CA PRO A 225 -30.14 -21.41 -6.61
C PRO A 225 -30.23 -21.52 -8.14
N PRO A 226 -30.23 -22.74 -8.71
CA PRO A 226 -30.35 -22.91 -10.15
C PRO A 226 -31.68 -22.31 -10.59
N GLN A 227 -31.62 -21.32 -11.48
CA GLN A 227 -32.77 -20.93 -12.27
C GLN A 227 -33.20 -22.16 -13.06
N SER A 228 -34.33 -22.73 -12.69
CA SER A 228 -34.98 -23.81 -13.42
C SER A 228 -35.28 -23.33 -14.84
N HIS A 229 -34.53 -23.85 -15.80
CA HIS A 229 -34.91 -23.86 -17.20
C HIS A 229 -36.22 -24.63 -17.32
N HIS A 230 -37.35 -23.92 -17.43
CA HIS A 230 -38.56 -24.48 -18.02
C HIS A 230 -38.56 -24.10 -19.51
N SER A 231 -38.14 -25.03 -20.36
CA SER A 231 -38.42 -24.96 -21.79
C SER A 231 -38.69 -26.36 -22.32
N SER A 232 -39.94 -26.59 -22.71
CA SER A 232 -40.43 -27.60 -23.65
C SER A 232 -41.86 -27.14 -23.99
N HIS A 233 -42.03 -26.29 -25.01
CA HIS A 233 -42.28 -26.64 -26.42
C HIS A 233 -43.62 -27.36 -26.70
N ASP A 234 -44.36 -26.75 -27.64
CA ASP A 234 -45.44 -27.26 -28.50
C ASP A 234 -46.83 -27.43 -27.84
N VAL A 235 -47.98 -27.07 -28.44
CA VAL A 235 -48.43 -27.18 -29.84
C VAL A 235 -49.51 -26.11 -30.14
N HIS A 236 -49.42 -25.55 -31.34
CA HIS A 236 -50.45 -25.06 -32.27
C HIS A 236 -51.97 -25.12 -31.93
N LEU A 237 -52.64 -24.05 -32.39
CA LEU A 237 -53.94 -23.95 -33.08
C LEU A 237 -55.29 -24.02 -32.33
N HIS A 238 -56.00 -22.89 -32.49
CA HIS A 238 -57.41 -22.76 -32.91
C HIS A 238 -58.58 -23.11 -31.97
N ASN A 239 -59.36 -22.03 -31.70
CA ASN A 239 -60.81 -21.89 -31.87
C ASN A 239 -61.81 -22.44 -30.82
N GLN A 240 -62.81 -21.57 -30.57
CA GLN A 240 -64.13 -21.75 -29.92
C GLN A 240 -64.08 -21.84 -28.39
N LEU A 241 -64.72 -20.97 -27.59
CA LEU A 241 -65.99 -20.22 -27.68
C LEU A 241 -65.86 -18.82 -27.06
#